data_AF-A0A7M3LSD6-F1
#
_entry.id   AF-A0A7M3LSD6-F1
#
_cell.length_a   1.000
_cell.length_b   1.000
_cell.length_c   1.000
_cell.angle_alpha   90.00
_cell.angle_beta   90.00
_cell.angle_gamma   90.00
#
_symmetry.space_group_name_H-M   'P 1'
#
loop_
_entity.id
_entity.type
_entity.pdbx_description
1 polymer ?
#
loop_
_entity_poly.entity_id
_entity_poly.type
_entity_poly.pdbx_seq_one_letter_code
_entity_poly.pdbx_strand_id
1 'polypeptide(L)' 'MSASDLAPPDAARWAARAGLPLPADRHAAVAAVARHIHSVVAVLRELDFGDTPPAPAYRVEEEKHDAAV' A
#
# COMPACT_ATOMS: atom_id res chain seq x y z
N MET A 1 0.23 9.93 7.20
CA MET A 1 1.47 10.34 6.52
C MET A 1 1.19 10.37 5.04
N SER A 2 1.16 11.57 4.46
CA SER A 2 1.07 11.74 3.02
C SER A 2 2.39 11.31 2.37
N ALA A 3 2.39 10.95 1.08
CA ALA A 3 3.58 10.46 0.36
C ALA A 3 4.80 11.40 0.49
N SER A 4 4.55 12.68 0.72
CA SER A 4 5.52 13.76 0.84
C SER A 4 6.35 13.73 2.13
N ASP A 5 5.87 13.09 3.20
CA ASP A 5 6.47 13.20 4.54
C ASP A 5 7.51 12.13 4.89
N LEU A 6 7.84 11.25 3.94
CA LEU A 6 8.78 10.15 4.20
C LEU A 6 10.21 10.66 4.21
N ALA A 7 10.71 11.02 5.39
CA ALA A 7 12.05 11.57 5.57
C ALA A 7 13.11 10.45 5.63
N PRO A 8 14.40 10.76 5.35
CA PRO A 8 15.48 9.79 5.46
C PRO A 8 15.56 9.03 6.81
N PRO A 9 15.31 9.65 7.98
CA PRO A 9 15.26 8.93 9.25
C PRO A 9 14.13 7.91 9.33
N ASP A 10 12.99 8.16 8.69
CA ASP A 10 11.87 7.21 8.65
C ASP A 10 12.22 5.98 7.82
N ALA A 11 12.92 6.17 6.69
CA ALA A 11 13.43 5.06 5.88
C ALA A 11 14.40 4.18 6.67
N ALA A 12 15.31 4.78 7.44
CA ALA A 12 16.23 4.04 8.31
C ALA A 12 15.47 3.24 9.39
N ARG A 13 14.49 3.87 10.05
CA ARG A 13 13.68 3.24 11.10
C ARG A 13 12.90 2.04 10.56
N TRP A 14 12.28 2.17 9.40
CA TRP A 14 11.51 1.07 8.81
C TRP A 14 12.39 -0.04 8.25
N ALA A 15 13.54 0.29 7.68
CA ALA A 15 14.49 -0.72 7.22
C ALA A 15 15.05 -1.53 8.40
N ALA A 16 15.37 -0.87 9.52
CA ALA A 16 15.72 -1.55 10.77
C ALA A 16 14.59 -2.44 11.29
N ARG A 17 13.34 -1.97 11.27
CA ARG A 17 12.16 -2.78 11.64
C ARG A 17 11.99 -4.01 10.76
N ALA A 18 12.35 -3.93 9.48
CA ALA A 18 12.31 -5.04 8.53
C ALA A 18 13.53 -5.99 8.65
N GLY A 19 14.46 -5.74 9.57
CA GLY A 19 15.68 -6.54 9.72
C GLY A 19 16.74 -6.25 8.65
N LEU A 20 16.64 -5.12 7.95
CA LEU A 20 17.55 -4.68 6.89
C LEU A 20 18.15 -3.31 7.22
N PRO A 21 19.07 -3.18 8.19
CA PRO A 21 19.65 -1.89 8.54
C PRO A 21 20.36 -1.25 7.33
N LEU A 22 20.05 0.02 7.05
CA LEU A 22 20.62 0.74 5.92
C LEU A 22 21.86 1.56 6.36
N PRO A 23 22.95 1.50 5.60
CA PRO A 23 24.02 2.50 5.67
C PRO A 23 23.50 3.93 5.52
N ALA A 24 24.10 4.89 6.25
CA ALA A 24 23.61 6.27 6.35
C ALA A 24 23.57 7.00 5.00
N ASP A 25 24.54 6.73 4.12
CA ASP A 25 24.61 7.25 2.75
C ASP A 25 23.43 6.81 1.88
N ARG A 26 22.75 5.71 2.23
CA ARG A 26 21.59 5.20 1.49
C ARG A 26 20.25 5.75 1.96
N HIS A 27 20.17 6.39 3.13
CA HIS A 27 18.90 6.82 3.72
C HIS A 27 18.13 7.79 2.80
N ALA A 28 18.84 8.75 2.22
CA ALA A 28 18.22 9.75 1.34
C ALA A 28 17.67 9.14 0.05
N ALA A 29 18.45 8.28 -0.61
CA ALA A 29 18.05 7.61 -1.85
C ALA A 29 16.86 6.67 -1.63
N VAL A 30 16.89 5.85 -0.57
CA VAL A 30 15.78 4.94 -0.24
C VAL A 30 14.52 5.71 0.12
N ALA A 31 14.62 6.80 0.89
CA ALA A 31 13.48 7.65 1.20
C ALA A 31 12.86 8.25 -0.08
N ALA A 32 13.66 8.70 -1.04
CA ALA A 32 13.15 9.22 -2.31
C ALA A 32 12.37 8.16 -3.10
N VAL A 33 12.91 6.93 -3.21
CA VAL A 33 12.22 5.82 -3.87
C VAL A 33 10.93 5.45 -3.13
N ALA A 34 10.96 5.37 -1.80
CA ALA A 34 9.78 5.08 -0.99
C ALA A 34 8.68 6.14 -1.16
N ARG A 35 9.04 7.43 -1.23
CA ARG A 35 8.10 8.52 -1.53
C ARG A 35 7.45 8.34 -2.91
N HIS A 36 8.24 8.00 -3.92
CA HIS A 36 7.72 7.76 -5.27
C HIS A 36 6.76 6.56 -5.33
N ILE A 37 7.13 5.44 -4.71
CA ILE A 37 6.22 4.27 -4.62
C ILE A 37 4.93 4.66 -3.89
N HIS A 38 5.04 5.37 -2.76
CA HIS A 38 3.86 5.78 -2.01
C HIS A 38 2.99 6.77 -2.80
N SER A 39 3.56 7.65 -3.66
CA SER A 39 2.74 8.53 -4.49
C SER A 39 1.93 7.74 -5.53
N VAL A 40 2.51 6.70 -6.12
CA VAL A 40 1.81 5.81 -7.07
C VAL A 40 0.73 5.01 -6.35
N VAL A 41 1.05 4.38 -5.22
CA VAL A 41 0.10 3.57 -4.45
C VAL A 41 -1.00 4.43 -3.81
N ALA A 42 -0.73 5.70 -3.51
CA ALA A 42 -1.73 6.61 -2.95
C ALA A 42 -2.93 6.81 -3.88
N VAL A 43 -2.77 6.69 -5.20
CA VAL A 43 -3.88 6.76 -6.17
C VAL A 43 -4.91 5.64 -5.91
N LEU A 44 -4.48 4.47 -5.44
CA LEU A 44 -5.41 3.37 -5.11
C LEU A 44 -6.35 3.72 -3.94
N ARG A 45 -6.02 4.73 -3.12
CA ARG A 45 -6.89 5.19 -2.03
C ARG A 45 -8.08 6.02 -2.54
N GLU A 46 -8.03 6.46 -3.79
CA GLU A 46 -9.13 7.19 -4.42
C GLU A 46 -10.21 6.22 -4.96
N LEU A 47 -9.90 4.91 -5.00
CA LEU A 47 -10.87 3.90 -5.39
C LEU A 47 -11.94 3.76 -4.30
N ASP A 48 -13.20 3.85 -4.72
CA ASP A 48 -14.34 3.51 -3.88
C ASP A 48 -14.56 1.99 -3.93
N PHE A 49 -14.38 1.33 -2.79
CA PHE A 49 -14.60 -0.11 -2.65
C PHE A 49 -16.07 -0.45 -2.35
N GLY A 50 -16.92 0.54 -2.05
CA GLY A 50 -18.31 0.31 -1.65
C GLY A 50 -18.42 -0.74 -0.54
N ASP A 51 -19.33 -1.70 -0.71
CA ASP A 51 -19.51 -2.83 0.21
C ASP A 51 -18.58 -4.02 -0.07
N THR A 52 -17.61 -3.87 -0.99
CA THR A 52 -16.70 -4.97 -1.36
C THR A 52 -15.81 -5.33 -0.17
N PRO A 53 -15.94 -6.55 0.40
CA PRO A 53 -15.11 -6.95 1.53
C PRO A 53 -13.65 -7.20 1.09
N PRO A 54 -12.69 -7.18 2.03
CA PRO A 54 -11.32 -7.59 1.75
C PRO A 54 -11.25 -8.99 1.13
N ALA A 55 -10.27 -9.23 0.26
CA ALA A 55 -10.15 -10.48 -0.49
C ALA A 55 -10.31 -11.78 0.32
N PRO A 56 -9.80 -11.92 1.57
CA PRO A 56 -10.01 -13.12 2.38
C PRO A 56 -11.48 -13.37 2.78
N ALA A 57 -12.31 -12.33 2.78
CA ALA A 57 -13.72 -12.37 3.14
C ALA A 57 -14.66 -12.23 1.92
N TYR A 58 -14.11 -11.93 0.74
CA TYR A 58 -14.86 -11.86 -0.51
C TYR A 58 -15.40 -13.23 -0.90
N ARG A 59 -16.73 -13.29 -1.05
CA ARG A 59 -17.42 -14.42 -1.68
C ARG A 59 -18.02 -13.87 -2.95
N VAL A 60 -17.71 -14.51 -4.07
CA VAL A 60 -18.52 -14.33 -5.28
C VAL A 60 -19.91 -14.82 -4.90
N GLU A 61 -20.90 -13.92 -4.86
CA GLU A 61 -22.28 -14.37 -4.88
C GLU A 61 -22.48 -15.05 -6.23
N GLU A 62 -22.78 -16.36 -6.23
CA GLU A 62 -23.35 -16.99 -7.42
C GLU A 62 -24.64 -16.22 -7.73
N GLU A 63 -24.64 -15.43 -8.80
CA GLU A 63 -25.88 -14.88 -9.35
C GLU A 63 -26.84 -16.06 -9.50
N LYS A 64 -27.86 -16.08 -8.65
CA LYS A 64 -28.97 -17.01 -8.78
C LYS A 64 -29.66 -16.63 -10.08
N HIS A 65 -29.24 -17.24 -11.19
CA HIS A 65 -30.02 -17.25 -12.41
C HIS A 65 -31.33 -17.94 -12.07
N ASP A 66 -32.32 -17.14 -11.64
CA ASP A 66 -33.69 -17.59 -11.48
C ASP A 66 -34.20 -17.89 -12.90
N ALA A 67 -33.92 -19.12 -13.33
CA ALA A 67 -34.46 -19.68 -14.55
C ALA A 67 -35.94 -19.95 -14.30
N ALA A 68 -36.76 -18.91 -14.42
CA ALA A 68 -38.19 -19.07 -14.65
C ALA A 68 -38.39 -19.53 -16.10
N VAL A 69 -38.66 -20.83 -16.27
CA VAL A 69 -39.24 -21.44 -17.47
C VAL A 69 -40.64 -21.92 -17.13
#